data_AF-A0A9Q1CBA7-F1
#
_entry.id   AF-A0A9Q1CBA7-F1
#
_cell.length_a   1.000
_cell.length_b   1.000
_cell.length_c   1.000
_cell.angle_alpha   90.00
_cell.angle_beta   90.00
_cell.angle_gamma   90.00
#
_symmetry.space_group_name_H-M   'P 1'
#
loop_
_entity.id
_entity.type
_entity.pdbx_description
1 polymer ?
#
loop_
_entity_poly.entity_id
_entity_poly.type
_entity_poly.pdbx_seq_one_letter_code
_entity_poly.pdbx_strand_id
1 'polypeptide(L)'
;MKDVERLQIYLTEFQSHKTKYEMLQIKNLVTFVVFFAMVQSQPRKEVPYLRSYARDLPLTFPCDSLEAKRAEDSGNLFHCNAALCTDRKFVCDSIIDCPNFADENAENCRSDWNEYCAIITKPDNGKPFNATFCENGMCITECDVCDGRFLDCSDASDELFCTVSQRPDPGRCEQYDTGLPEGF
;
A
#
# COMPACT_ATOMS: atom_id res chain seq x y z
N MET A 1 -25.73 36.60 -59.37
CA MET A 1 -26.25 37.72 -58.55
C MET A 1 -27.63 37.37 -58.00
N LYS A 2 -27.74 36.41 -57.07
CA LYS A 2 -29.03 36.01 -56.47
C LYS A 2 -28.86 35.65 -54.99
N ASP A 3 -28.14 36.46 -54.21
CA ASP A 3 -27.76 36.12 -52.81
C ASP A 3 -27.78 37.30 -51.81
N VAL A 4 -28.71 38.26 -51.90
CA VAL A 4 -28.75 39.34 -50.86
C VAL A 4 -30.16 39.82 -50.49
N GLU A 5 -31.20 38.99 -50.61
CA GLU A 5 -32.57 39.47 -50.27
C GLU A 5 -33.43 38.45 -49.51
N ARG A 6 -32.82 37.70 -48.59
CA ARG A 6 -33.55 36.75 -47.72
C ARG A 6 -33.09 36.69 -46.26
N LEU A 7 -32.43 37.73 -45.75
CA LEU A 7 -31.88 37.77 -44.40
C LEU A 7 -32.22 39.04 -43.61
N GLN A 8 -33.43 39.59 -43.76
CA GLN A 8 -33.82 40.80 -43.02
C GLN A 8 -35.22 40.82 -42.38
N ILE A 9 -35.93 39.69 -42.36
CA ILE A 9 -37.27 39.63 -41.71
C ILE A 9 -37.28 38.83 -40.40
N TYR A 10 -36.22 38.07 -40.06
CA TYR A 10 -36.26 37.18 -38.89
C TYR A 10 -35.51 37.66 -37.64
N LEU A 11 -34.94 38.87 -37.63
CA LEU A 11 -34.09 39.35 -36.52
C LEU A 11 -34.70 40.44 -35.63
N THR A 12 -35.97 40.80 -35.80
CA THR A 12 -36.61 41.83 -34.96
C THR A 12 -37.99 41.43 -34.44
N GLU A 13 -38.16 40.18 -34.02
CA GLU A 13 -39.11 39.83 -32.96
C GLU A 13 -38.34 39.28 -31.77
N PHE A 14 -37.62 40.24 -31.19
CA PHE A 14 -37.13 40.23 -29.83
C PHE A 14 -38.27 39.85 -28.88
N GLN A 15 -37.94 38.95 -27.95
CA GLN A 15 -38.42 38.99 -26.57
C GLN A 15 -39.91 38.79 -26.33
N SER A 16 -40.27 37.54 -26.01
CA SER A 16 -40.83 37.23 -24.69
C SER A 16 -40.97 35.71 -24.54
N HIS A 17 -40.42 35.16 -23.45
CA HIS A 17 -40.75 33.82 -22.92
C HIS A 17 -40.35 32.57 -23.74
N LYS A 18 -39.13 32.07 -23.47
CA LYS A 18 -38.83 30.62 -23.33
C LYS A 18 -37.54 30.44 -22.50
N THR A 19 -37.51 30.98 -21.28
CA THR A 19 -37.56 30.23 -20.01
C THR A 19 -36.61 29.01 -19.91
N LYS A 20 -35.41 29.33 -19.40
CA LYS A 20 -34.66 28.63 -18.31
C LYS A 20 -34.17 27.18 -18.48
N TYR A 21 -34.68 26.34 -19.37
CA TYR A 21 -34.37 24.90 -19.32
C TYR A 21 -33.15 24.42 -20.14
N GLU A 22 -32.69 25.16 -21.16
CA GLU A 22 -31.54 24.73 -21.97
C GLU A 22 -30.18 25.21 -21.45
N MET A 23 -30.15 26.21 -20.56
CA MET A 23 -28.92 26.66 -19.89
C MET A 23 -28.44 25.70 -18.79
N LEU A 24 -29.27 24.73 -18.35
CA LEU A 24 -28.93 23.80 -17.27
C LEU A 24 -28.12 22.57 -17.76
N GLN A 25 -28.20 22.24 -19.05
CA GLN A 25 -27.49 21.07 -19.62
C GLN A 25 -26.07 21.41 -20.09
N ILE A 26 -25.80 22.64 -20.56
CA ILE A 26 -24.47 23.05 -21.03
C ILE A 26 -23.54 23.42 -19.86
N LYS A 27 -24.07 23.99 -18.77
CA LYS A 27 -23.27 24.29 -17.57
C LYS A 27 -22.75 23.03 -16.90
N ASN A 28 -23.57 21.97 -16.81
CA ASN A 28 -23.16 20.71 -16.20
C ASN A 28 -22.04 20.00 -16.96
N LEU A 29 -22.04 20.01 -18.30
CA LEU A 29 -20.98 19.36 -19.06
C LEU A 29 -19.63 20.07 -18.94
N VAL A 30 -19.61 21.41 -18.97
CA VAL A 30 -18.37 22.19 -18.84
C VAL A 30 -17.80 22.07 -17.43
N THR A 31 -18.65 22.07 -16.39
CA THR A 31 -18.19 21.83 -15.02
C THR A 31 -17.64 20.41 -14.84
N PHE A 32 -18.26 19.39 -15.44
CA PHE A 32 -17.81 18.00 -15.32
C PHE A 32 -16.45 17.76 -15.99
N VAL A 33 -16.22 18.33 -17.17
CA VAL A 33 -14.94 18.20 -17.90
C VAL A 33 -13.81 18.93 -17.18
N VAL A 34 -14.07 20.11 -16.61
CA VAL A 34 -13.07 20.85 -15.81
C VAL A 34 -12.77 20.12 -14.50
N PHE A 35 -13.77 19.53 -13.84
CA PHE A 35 -13.55 18.72 -12.64
C PHE A 35 -12.71 17.47 -12.94
N PHE A 36 -13.01 16.75 -14.03
CA PHE A 36 -12.24 15.56 -14.42
C PHE A 36 -10.78 15.89 -14.77
N ALA A 37 -10.53 17.02 -15.46
CA ALA A 37 -9.18 17.48 -15.78
C ALA A 37 -8.39 17.96 -14.55
N MET A 38 -9.06 18.54 -13.54
CA MET A 38 -8.43 18.94 -12.28
C MET A 38 -8.14 17.76 -11.35
N VAL A 39 -8.95 16.69 -11.39
CA VAL A 39 -8.70 15.47 -10.60
C VAL A 39 -7.49 14.69 -11.13
N GLN A 40 -7.25 14.68 -12.45
CA GLN A 40 -6.13 13.94 -13.04
C GLN A 40 -4.78 14.68 -13.04
N SER A 41 -4.73 15.94 -12.62
CA SER A 41 -3.51 16.77 -12.60
C SER A 41 -2.93 17.02 -11.20
N GLN A 42 -3.49 16.42 -10.16
CA GLN A 42 -2.86 16.47 -8.84
C GLN A 42 -1.72 15.45 -8.77
N PRO A 43 -0.46 15.87 -8.55
CA PRO A 43 0.55 14.92 -8.09
C PRO A 43 0.03 14.29 -6.81
N ARG A 44 0.16 12.96 -6.65
CA ARG A 44 -0.09 12.26 -5.39
C ARG A 44 0.70 13.00 -4.32
N LYS A 45 0.04 13.86 -3.55
CA LYS A 45 0.62 14.46 -2.36
C LYS A 45 0.72 13.31 -1.38
N GLU A 46 1.93 12.80 -1.23
CA GLU A 46 2.25 11.88 -0.15
C GLU A 46 1.74 12.51 1.14
N VAL A 47 0.79 11.82 1.78
CA VAL A 47 0.21 12.26 3.04
C VAL A 47 1.30 12.01 4.08
N PRO A 48 1.85 13.04 4.75
CA PRO A 48 3.02 12.87 5.64
C PRO A 48 2.75 12.02 6.89
N TYR A 49 1.49 11.63 7.10
CA TYR A 49 1.05 10.87 8.28
C TYR A 49 1.12 9.33 8.09
N LEU A 50 1.47 8.84 6.90
CA LEU A 50 1.60 7.40 6.64
C LEU A 50 3.00 6.83 6.96
N ARG A 51 3.93 7.66 7.46
CA ARG A 51 5.33 7.26 7.63
C ARG A 51 5.57 6.32 8.82
N SER A 52 4.66 6.27 9.80
CA SER A 52 4.79 5.38 10.98
C SER A 52 4.16 3.99 10.78
N TYR A 53 3.43 3.75 9.70
CA TYR A 53 2.80 2.45 9.39
C TYR A 53 3.50 1.68 8.26
N ALA A 54 4.68 2.14 7.85
CA ALA A 54 5.32 1.68 6.61
C ALA A 54 5.98 0.29 6.70
N ARG A 55 6.15 -0.29 7.90
CA ARG A 55 6.72 -1.64 8.05
C ARG A 55 5.69 -2.76 7.88
N ASP A 56 4.40 -2.45 8.11
CA ASP A 56 3.33 -3.46 8.17
C ASP A 56 2.31 -3.29 7.04
N LEU A 57 2.66 -2.52 6.01
CA LEU A 57 1.85 -2.40 4.82
C LEU A 57 2.21 -3.55 3.86
N PRO A 58 1.25 -4.43 3.52
CA PRO A 58 1.44 -5.47 2.52
C PRO A 58 2.13 -4.92 1.27
N LEU A 59 3.36 -5.34 0.95
CA LEU A 59 4.07 -4.92 -0.27
C LEU A 59 3.57 -5.66 -1.50
N THR A 60 2.25 -5.69 -1.63
CA THR A 60 1.52 -6.41 -2.66
C THR A 60 0.89 -5.47 -3.68
N PHE A 61 0.66 -6.00 -4.87
CA PHE A 61 0.02 -5.30 -5.99
C PHE A 61 -0.91 -6.24 -6.76
N PRO A 62 -1.94 -5.72 -7.45
CA PRO A 62 -2.80 -6.54 -8.30
C PRO A 62 -2.00 -7.28 -9.37
N CYS A 63 -2.27 -8.57 -9.56
CA CYS A 63 -1.55 -9.38 -10.54
C CYS A 63 -1.79 -8.94 -12.00
N ASP A 64 -2.83 -8.16 -12.29
CA ASP A 64 -3.13 -7.62 -13.62
C ASP A 64 -2.47 -6.25 -13.89
N SER A 65 -1.74 -5.70 -12.91
CA SER A 65 -1.07 -4.41 -12.98
C SER A 65 0.15 -4.38 -13.92
N LEU A 66 0.66 -3.19 -14.22
CA LEU A 66 1.90 -3.03 -14.98
C LEU A 66 3.12 -3.46 -14.15
N GLU A 67 3.06 -3.25 -12.85
CA GLU A 67 4.04 -3.70 -11.86
C GLU A 67 4.19 -5.22 -11.90
N ALA A 68 3.07 -5.95 -11.90
CA ALA A 68 3.08 -7.40 -12.02
C ALA A 68 3.72 -7.87 -13.34
N LYS A 69 3.39 -7.24 -14.47
CA LYS A 69 4.01 -7.57 -15.76
C LYS A 69 5.52 -7.37 -15.75
N ARG A 70 6.01 -6.28 -15.15
CA ARG A 70 7.45 -6.01 -15.04
C ARG A 70 8.16 -7.03 -14.17
N ALA A 71 7.55 -7.41 -13.05
CA ALA A 71 8.07 -8.45 -12.18
C ALA A 71 8.07 -9.81 -12.89
N GLU A 72 7.02 -10.12 -13.66
CA GLU A 72 6.91 -11.35 -14.45
C GLU A 72 7.99 -11.43 -15.53
N ASP A 73 8.18 -10.36 -16.30
CA ASP A 73 9.23 -10.24 -17.33
C ASP A 73 10.64 -10.42 -16.73
N SER A 74 10.81 -10.09 -15.45
CA SER A 74 12.08 -10.24 -14.72
C SER A 74 12.21 -11.57 -13.97
N GLY A 75 11.19 -12.44 -14.01
CA GLY A 75 11.14 -13.68 -13.24
C GLY A 75 10.91 -13.50 -11.73
N ASN A 76 10.62 -12.27 -11.29
CA ASN A 76 10.48 -11.88 -9.89
C ASN A 76 9.02 -11.82 -9.42
N LEU A 77 8.05 -12.24 -10.23
CA LEU A 77 6.66 -12.28 -9.79
C LEU A 77 6.42 -13.47 -8.84
N PHE A 78 5.83 -13.18 -7.69
CA PHE A 78 5.26 -14.17 -6.77
C PHE A 78 3.76 -13.93 -6.60
N HIS A 79 2.98 -15.00 -6.56
CA HIS A 79 1.54 -14.94 -6.38
C HIS A 79 1.19 -15.24 -4.92
N CYS A 80 0.68 -14.24 -4.20
CA CYS A 80 0.04 -14.48 -2.92
C CYS A 80 -1.22 -15.34 -3.12
N ASN A 81 -2.04 -14.95 -4.11
CA ASN A 81 -3.23 -15.66 -4.54
C ASN A 81 -3.56 -15.31 -6.00
N ALA A 82 -4.77 -15.63 -6.47
CA ALA A 82 -5.17 -15.39 -7.86
C ALA A 82 -5.23 -13.91 -8.27
N ALA A 83 -5.47 -13.00 -7.33
CA ALA A 83 -5.65 -11.57 -7.60
C ALA A 83 -4.45 -10.71 -7.16
N LEU A 84 -3.66 -11.19 -6.21
CA LEU A 84 -2.65 -10.40 -5.52
C LEU A 84 -1.26 -11.04 -5.64
N CYS A 85 -0.29 -10.20 -5.97
CA CYS A 85 1.09 -10.56 -6.26
C CYS A 85 2.06 -9.70 -5.44
N THR A 86 3.27 -10.20 -5.24
CA THR A 86 4.40 -9.47 -4.66
C THR A 86 5.68 -9.76 -5.47
N ASP A 87 6.76 -9.07 -5.15
CA ASP A 87 8.10 -9.35 -5.69
C ASP A 87 8.73 -10.52 -4.91
N ARG A 88 9.42 -11.42 -5.60
CA ARG A 88 10.10 -12.59 -5.00
C ARG A 88 11.10 -12.23 -3.90
N LYS A 89 11.63 -11.00 -3.88
CA LYS A 89 12.52 -10.57 -2.80
C LYS A 89 11.82 -10.40 -1.45
N PHE A 90 10.49 -10.32 -1.46
CA PHE A 90 9.59 -10.24 -0.31
C PHE A 90 8.95 -11.60 -0.01
N VAL A 91 9.67 -12.67 -0.31
CA VAL A 91 9.22 -14.04 -0.07
C VAL A 91 10.28 -14.67 0.81
N CYS A 92 9.83 -15.25 1.92
CA CYS A 92 10.69 -15.83 2.96
C CYS A 92 11.64 -14.81 3.61
N ASP A 93 11.23 -13.54 3.71
CA ASP A 93 12.01 -12.47 4.34
C ASP A 93 11.62 -12.22 5.80
N SER A 94 10.80 -13.11 6.38
CA SER A 94 10.25 -13.04 7.74
C SER A 94 9.29 -11.87 7.96
N ILE A 95 8.80 -11.23 6.90
CA ILE A 95 7.78 -10.17 6.96
C ILE A 95 6.53 -10.67 6.23
N ILE A 96 5.36 -10.46 6.82
CA ILE A 96 4.10 -10.82 6.19
C ILE A 96 3.69 -9.71 5.20
N ASP A 97 3.91 -9.97 3.92
CA ASP A 97 3.42 -9.13 2.82
C ASP A 97 2.12 -9.69 2.23
N CYS A 98 2.00 -11.01 2.08
CA CYS A 98 0.77 -11.60 1.57
C CYS A 98 -0.30 -11.66 2.68
N PRO A 99 -1.55 -11.23 2.42
CA PRO A 99 -2.65 -11.33 3.39
C PRO A 99 -3.01 -12.76 3.82
N ASN A 100 -2.55 -13.75 3.06
CA ASN A 100 -2.72 -15.18 3.33
C ASN A 100 -1.40 -15.86 3.74
N PHE A 101 -0.37 -15.08 4.06
CA PHE A 101 0.94 -15.55 4.52
C PHE A 101 1.67 -16.48 3.53
N ALA A 102 1.31 -16.43 2.25
CA ALA A 102 1.81 -17.37 1.25
C ALA A 102 3.31 -17.17 0.95
N ASP A 103 3.77 -15.95 1.07
CA ASP A 103 5.17 -15.52 1.06
C ASP A 103 5.97 -16.06 2.24
N GLU A 104 5.36 -16.24 3.41
CA GLU A 104 6.02 -16.71 4.64
C GLU A 104 5.58 -18.13 5.03
N ASN A 105 5.57 -19.05 4.05
CA ASN A 105 5.18 -20.43 4.31
C ASN A 105 6.31 -21.27 4.93
N ALA A 106 6.05 -21.85 6.11
CA ALA A 106 6.98 -22.65 6.89
C ALA A 106 7.56 -23.90 6.22
N GLU A 107 6.87 -24.48 5.23
CA GLU A 107 7.36 -25.63 4.48
C GLU A 107 8.49 -25.25 3.52
N ASN A 108 8.47 -24.01 2.99
CA ASN A 108 9.40 -23.55 1.96
C ASN A 108 10.44 -22.55 2.50
N CYS A 109 10.11 -21.77 3.53
CA CYS A 109 10.93 -20.65 3.99
C CYS A 109 11.87 -20.98 5.15
N ARG A 110 11.88 -22.24 5.64
CA ARG A 110 12.61 -22.64 6.85
C ARG A 110 14.10 -22.28 6.84
N SER A 111 14.77 -22.46 5.70
CA SER A 111 16.20 -22.13 5.57
C SER A 111 16.44 -20.63 5.56
N ASP A 112 15.55 -19.88 4.92
CA ASP A 112 15.72 -18.48 4.61
C ASP A 112 15.47 -17.62 5.87
N TRP A 113 14.52 -18.03 6.71
CA TRP A 113 14.32 -17.43 8.03
C TRP A 113 15.54 -17.49 8.92
N ASN A 114 16.32 -18.58 8.86
CA ASN A 114 17.57 -18.67 9.63
C ASN A 114 18.61 -17.65 9.14
N GLU A 115 18.65 -17.38 7.83
CA GLU A 115 19.53 -16.37 7.25
C GLU A 115 19.09 -14.96 7.66
N TYR A 116 17.79 -14.67 7.58
CA TYR A 116 17.23 -13.41 8.06
C TYR A 116 17.54 -13.19 9.55
N CYS A 117 17.38 -14.23 10.35
CA CYS A 117 17.71 -14.22 11.77
C CYS A 117 19.19 -13.94 12.00
N ALA A 118 20.08 -14.56 11.22
CA ALA A 118 21.51 -14.30 11.28
C ALA A 118 21.84 -12.85 10.91
N ILE A 119 21.06 -12.19 10.04
CA ILE A 119 21.20 -10.77 9.73
C ILE A 119 20.76 -9.94 10.94
N ILE A 120 19.56 -10.14 11.47
CA ILE A 120 19.04 -9.32 12.58
C ILE A 120 19.73 -9.59 13.93
N THR A 121 20.41 -10.73 14.10
CA THR A 121 21.23 -11.06 15.29
C THR A 121 22.73 -10.73 15.16
N LYS A 122 23.22 -10.18 14.04
CA LYS A 122 24.66 -9.88 13.92
C LYS A 122 25.10 -8.96 15.06
N PRO A 123 26.12 -9.37 15.85
CA PRO A 123 26.70 -8.56 16.92
C PRO A 123 27.61 -7.50 16.32
N ASP A 124 27.04 -6.58 15.55
CA ASP A 124 27.66 -5.28 15.38
C ASP A 124 27.11 -4.37 16.48
N ASN A 125 27.98 -3.51 17.04
CA ASN A 125 27.78 -2.67 18.21
C ASN A 125 26.66 -1.61 18.03
N GLY A 126 25.44 -2.02 17.67
CA GLY A 126 24.37 -1.12 17.24
C GLY A 126 23.04 -1.80 16.92
N LYS A 127 22.83 -3.07 17.28
CA LYS A 127 21.48 -3.67 17.22
C LYS A 127 20.78 -3.57 18.57
N PRO A 128 19.69 -2.80 18.68
CA PRO A 128 19.05 -2.50 19.97
C PRO A 128 18.23 -3.66 20.57
N PHE A 129 17.95 -4.73 19.79
CA PHE A 129 17.04 -5.80 20.17
C PHE A 129 17.57 -7.20 19.88
N ASN A 130 17.12 -8.14 20.69
CA ASN A 130 17.32 -9.56 20.50
C ASN A 130 16.33 -10.09 19.46
N ALA A 131 16.78 -10.98 18.59
CA ALA A 131 15.87 -11.77 17.77
C ALA A 131 15.25 -12.90 18.59
N THR A 132 14.03 -13.27 18.21
CA THR A 132 13.29 -14.39 18.76
C THR A 132 12.61 -15.15 17.63
N PHE A 133 12.20 -16.38 17.91
CA PHE A 133 11.59 -17.26 16.93
C PHE A 133 10.12 -17.51 17.28
N CYS A 134 9.29 -17.45 16.26
CA CYS A 134 7.92 -17.96 16.29
C CYS A 134 7.92 -19.49 16.48
N GLU A 135 6.78 -20.08 16.84
CA GLU A 135 6.64 -21.54 16.97
C GLU A 135 6.87 -22.24 15.62
N ASN A 136 6.40 -21.63 14.53
CA ASN A 136 6.67 -22.06 13.17
C ASN A 136 8.11 -21.75 12.74
N GLY A 137 8.97 -21.14 13.55
CA GLY A 137 10.36 -20.82 13.26
C GLY A 137 10.64 -19.62 12.37
N MET A 138 9.64 -18.79 12.05
CA MET A 138 9.87 -17.42 11.57
C MET A 138 10.71 -16.64 12.59
N CYS A 139 11.43 -15.64 12.09
CA CYS A 139 12.31 -14.84 12.90
C CYS A 139 11.80 -13.40 13.03
N ILE A 140 11.53 -12.99 14.27
CA ILE A 140 11.03 -11.65 14.61
C ILE A 140 11.91 -11.04 15.71
N THR A 141 11.63 -9.81 16.12
CA THR A 141 12.35 -9.18 17.23
C THR A 141 11.60 -9.35 18.55
N GLU A 142 12.30 -9.20 19.69
CA GLU A 142 11.65 -9.22 21.00
C GLU A 142 10.63 -8.07 21.21
N CYS A 143 10.60 -7.07 20.32
CA CYS A 143 9.61 -6.00 20.32
C CYS A 143 8.31 -6.36 19.63
N ASP A 144 8.32 -7.41 18.81
CA ASP A 144 7.19 -7.88 18.01
C ASP A 144 6.48 -9.06 18.72
N VAL A 145 6.89 -9.41 19.94
CA VAL A 145 6.24 -10.45 20.76
C VAL A 145 5.28 -9.81 21.73
N CYS A 146 4.01 -10.22 21.71
CA CYS A 146 2.96 -9.74 22.62
C CYS A 146 2.80 -8.21 22.60
N ASP A 147 3.01 -7.59 21.45
CA ASP A 147 2.94 -6.14 21.28
C ASP A 147 1.48 -5.67 21.06
N GLY A 148 0.60 -6.61 20.69
CA GLY A 148 -0.83 -6.40 20.49
C GLY A 148 -1.18 -5.54 19.28
N ARG A 149 -0.29 -5.44 18.28
CA ARG A 149 -0.47 -4.64 17.07
C ARG A 149 -0.99 -5.48 15.90
N PHE A 150 -0.13 -6.34 15.36
CA PHE A 150 -0.41 -7.18 14.20
C PHE A 150 0.07 -8.61 14.47
N LEU A 151 -0.12 -9.51 13.50
CA LEU A 151 0.50 -10.82 13.56
C LEU A 151 1.83 -10.68 12.82
N ASP A 152 2.92 -10.82 13.55
CA ASP A 152 4.28 -10.81 13.02
C ASP A 152 4.73 -12.24 12.66
N CYS A 153 4.20 -13.24 13.37
CA CYS A 153 4.35 -14.64 12.97
C CYS A 153 3.18 -15.10 12.09
N SER A 154 3.47 -15.85 11.02
CA SER A 154 2.42 -16.42 10.16
C SER A 154 1.54 -17.46 10.85
N ASP A 155 1.98 -17.97 12.01
CA ASP A 155 1.24 -18.88 12.87
C ASP A 155 0.61 -18.18 14.09
N ALA A 156 0.74 -16.86 14.17
CA ALA A 156 0.26 -16.00 15.26
C ALA A 156 0.89 -16.29 16.65
N SER A 157 1.96 -17.08 16.73
CA SER A 157 2.55 -17.49 18.01
C SER A 157 3.14 -16.35 18.85
N ASP A 158 3.45 -15.22 18.21
CA ASP A 158 3.83 -13.95 18.82
C ASP A 158 2.74 -13.33 19.70
N GLU A 159 1.47 -13.50 19.34
CA GLU A 159 0.32 -12.87 20.01
C GLU A 159 -0.55 -13.87 20.79
N LEU A 160 -0.22 -15.16 20.72
CA LEU A 160 -0.92 -16.21 21.46
C LEU A 160 -0.41 -16.32 22.90
N PHE A 161 -1.34 -16.50 23.85
CA PHE A 161 -1.06 -16.70 25.28
C PHE A 161 -0.30 -15.56 25.98
N CYS A 162 -0.41 -14.34 25.47
CA CYS A 162 0.20 -13.16 26.07
C CYS A 162 -0.49 -12.73 27.38
N THR A 163 0.33 -12.45 28.40
CA THR A 163 -0.06 -11.78 29.64
C THR A 163 0.44 -10.34 29.63
N VAL A 164 -0.14 -9.48 30.48
CA VAL A 164 0.26 -8.06 30.56
C VAL A 164 1.76 -7.89 30.87
N SER A 165 2.37 -8.85 31.58
CA SER A 165 3.80 -8.85 31.90
C SER A 165 4.72 -9.23 30.74
N GLN A 166 4.19 -9.81 29.66
CA GLN A 166 4.97 -10.21 28.49
C GLN A 166 5.03 -9.12 27.42
N ARG A 167 4.26 -8.03 27.59
CA ARG A 167 4.30 -6.92 26.64
C ARG A 167 5.68 -6.27 26.63
N PRO A 168 6.20 -5.89 25.45
CA PRO A 168 7.47 -5.23 25.34
C PRO A 168 7.43 -3.89 26.09
N ASP A 169 8.55 -3.51 26.72
CA ASP A 169 8.69 -2.19 27.34
C ASP A 169 8.57 -1.12 26.25
N PRO A 170 7.53 -0.26 26.28
CA PRO A 170 7.33 0.76 25.27
C PRO A 170 8.55 1.66 25.12
N GLY A 171 9.24 2.01 26.22
CA GLY A 171 10.42 2.89 26.16
C GLY A 171 11.64 2.25 25.51
N ARG A 172 11.67 0.91 25.43
CA ARG A 172 12.69 0.17 24.70
C ARG A 172 12.30 0.06 23.22
N CYS A 173 11.06 -0.29 22.92
CA CYS A 173 10.59 -0.61 21.56
C CYS A 173 10.05 0.60 20.75
N GLU A 174 9.93 1.79 21.35
CA GLU A 174 9.42 3.02 20.70
C GLU A 174 10.20 3.41 19.44
N GLN A 175 11.49 3.07 19.37
CA GLN A 175 12.35 3.41 18.24
C GLN A 175 12.05 2.61 16.96
N TYR A 176 11.28 1.53 17.06
CA TYR A 176 10.89 0.69 15.93
C TYR A 176 9.59 1.16 15.27
N ASP A 177 8.82 2.04 15.92
CA ASP A 177 7.58 2.62 15.36
C ASP A 177 7.83 3.63 14.22
N THR A 178 9.07 4.07 14.03
CA THR A 178 9.41 5.13 13.06
C THR A 178 10.01 4.64 11.74
N GLY A 179 10.03 3.32 11.50
CA GLY A 179 10.74 2.75 10.36
C GLY A 179 12.26 2.80 10.56
N LEU A 180 12.97 1.90 9.87
CA LEU A 180 14.42 1.71 9.95
C LEU A 180 15.21 3.04 9.98
N PRO A 181 16.38 3.07 10.66
CA PRO A 181 17.25 4.25 10.64
C PRO A 181 17.63 4.59 9.20
N GLU A 182 17.29 5.81 8.76
CA GLU A 182 17.84 6.37 7.53
C GLU A 182 19.37 6.41 7.65
N GLY A 183 20.07 5.53 6.91
CA GLY A 183 21.53 5.60 6.82
C GLY A 183 22.23 4.28 6.54
N PHE A 184 22.11 3.77 5.30
CA PHE A 184 23.18 3.06 4.60
C PHE A 184 23.13 3.39 3.10
#